data_AF-A0A929WAT1-F1
#
_entry.id   AF-A0A929WAT1-F1
#
_cell.length_a   1.000
_cell.length_b   1.000
_cell.length_c   1.000
_cell.angle_alpha   90.00
_cell.angle_beta   90.00
_cell.angle_gamma   90.00
#
_symmetry.space_group_name_H-M   'P 1'
#
loop_
_entity.id
_entity.type
_entity.pdbx_description
1 polymer ?
#
loop_
_entity_poly.entity_id
_entity_poly.type
_entity_poly.pdbx_seq_one_letter_code
_entity_poly.pdbx_strand_id
1 'polypeptide(L)'
;MKPLYRNLFLLFGLCAIAFMVYSFPEGWETIKRNPTNVLLYLPGVVGIWCFVYLCNAWAFQILVNTSDHDKHLSFAHAFKLTVSGFAFSYTTPFGSGGAPYRVMELSRYIGTPRAVSSVALYSMMHVFSHFFLWTTALLAFVIAHFDVMTTWLW
;
A
#
# COMPACT_ATOMS: atom_id res chain seq x y z
N MET A 1 11.96 2.93 -21.83
CA MET A 1 11.71 1.49 -22.06
C MET A 1 11.34 1.28 -23.52
N LYS A 2 11.91 0.27 -24.20
CA LYS A 2 11.48 -0.04 -25.57
C LYS A 2 10.00 -0.47 -25.55
N PRO A 3 9.18 -0.06 -26.53
CA PRO A 3 7.72 -0.31 -26.53
C PRO A 3 7.37 -1.80 -26.44
N LEU A 4 8.26 -2.67 -26.93
CA LEU A 4 8.13 -4.13 -26.85
C LEU A 4 7.98 -4.65 -25.41
N TYR A 5 8.88 -4.27 -24.50
CA TYR A 5 8.85 -4.76 -23.11
C TYR A 5 7.62 -4.28 -22.36
N ARG A 6 7.20 -3.03 -22.60
CA ARG A 6 5.97 -2.47 -22.03
C ARG A 6 4.75 -3.29 -22.45
N ASN A 7 4.65 -3.61 -23.73
CA ASN A 7 3.51 -4.37 -24.27
C ASN A 7 3.53 -5.83 -23.78
N LEU A 8 4.71 -6.44 -23.65
CA LEU A 8 4.86 -7.79 -23.11
C LEU A 8 4.43 -7.87 -21.63
N PHE A 9 4.82 -6.88 -20.82
CA PHE A 9 4.43 -6.81 -19.42
C PHE A 9 2.92 -6.61 -19.25
N LEU A 10 2.32 -5.79 -20.12
CA LEU A 10 0.88 -5.56 -20.15
C LEU A 10 0.14 -6.85 -20.51
N LEU A 11 0.59 -7.59 -21.53
CA LEU A 11 0.02 -8.88 -21.92
C LEU A 11 0.10 -9.88 -20.76
N PHE A 12 1.25 -9.97 -20.10
CA PHE A 12 1.43 -10.84 -18.94
C PHE A 12 0.45 -10.49 -17.81
N GLY A 13 0.29 -9.20 -17.47
CA GLY A 13 -0.66 -8.75 -16.47
C GLY A 13 -2.11 -9.11 -16.82
N LEU A 14 -2.51 -8.94 -18.09
CA LEU A 14 -3.84 -9.34 -18.57
C LEU A 14 -4.06 -10.85 -18.46
N CYS A 15 -3.06 -11.66 -18.84
CA CYS A 15 -3.12 -13.11 -18.69
C CYS A 15 -3.25 -13.53 -17.22
N ALA A 16 -2.52 -12.88 -16.31
CA ALA A 16 -2.60 -13.15 -14.87
C ALA A 16 -3.98 -12.80 -14.30
N ILE A 17 -4.59 -11.68 -14.73
CA ILE A 17 -5.95 -11.30 -14.34
C ILE A 17 -6.96 -12.32 -14.87
N ALA A 18 -6.85 -12.72 -16.14
CA ALA A 18 -7.73 -13.73 -16.74
C ALA A 18 -7.62 -15.08 -16.00
N PHE A 19 -6.40 -15.48 -15.62
CA PHE A 19 -6.17 -16.68 -14.83
C PHE A 19 -6.77 -16.59 -13.42
N MET A 20 -6.65 -15.45 -12.75
CA MET A 20 -7.29 -15.21 -11.45
C MET A 20 -8.81 -15.31 -11.53
N VAL A 21 -9.41 -14.73 -12.56
CA VAL A 21 -10.87 -14.79 -12.80
C VAL A 21 -11.33 -16.22 -13.10
N TYR A 22 -10.56 -16.97 -13.90
CA TYR A 22 -10.86 -18.36 -14.22
C TYR A 22 -10.71 -19.28 -12.99
N SER A 23 -9.67 -19.05 -12.18
CA SER A 23 -9.37 -19.84 -10.97
C SER A 23 -10.15 -19.37 -9.74
N PHE A 24 -11.34 -18.79 -9.93
CA PHE A 24 -12.21 -18.27 -8.87
C PHE A 24 -13.48 -19.13 -8.74
N PRO A 25 -13.38 -20.39 -8.26
CA PRO A 25 -14.39 -21.41 -8.52
C PRO A 25 -15.66 -21.19 -7.69
N GLU A 26 -15.52 -20.72 -6.45
CA GLU A 26 -16.65 -20.52 -5.52
C GLU A 26 -17.12 -19.07 -5.42
N GLY A 27 -16.29 -18.13 -5.89
CA GLY A 27 -16.58 -16.72 -5.69
C GLY A 27 -17.70 -16.20 -6.60
N TRP A 28 -17.88 -16.76 -7.80
CA TRP A 28 -18.99 -16.36 -8.68
C TRP A 28 -20.35 -16.75 -8.15
N GLU A 29 -20.50 -17.96 -7.61
CA GLU A 29 -21.75 -18.40 -7.00
C GLU A 29 -22.04 -17.67 -5.69
N THR A 30 -21.01 -17.36 -4.90
CA THR A 30 -21.14 -16.55 -3.67
C THR A 30 -21.64 -15.13 -3.96
N ILE A 31 -21.11 -14.48 -5.01
CA ILE A 31 -21.54 -13.13 -5.42
C ILE A 31 -22.99 -13.15 -5.92
N LYS A 32 -23.37 -14.14 -6.74
CA LYS A 32 -24.75 -14.29 -7.25
C LYS A 32 -25.76 -14.56 -6.13
N ARG A 33 -25.36 -15.32 -5.10
CA ARG A 33 -26.24 -15.69 -3.98
C ARG A 33 -26.43 -14.55 -2.97
N ASN A 34 -25.47 -13.62 -2.84
CA ASN A 34 -25.51 -12.53 -1.87
C ASN A 34 -25.15 -11.14 -2.48
N PRO A 35 -25.82 -10.70 -3.56
CA PRO A 35 -25.43 -9.49 -4.28
C PRO A 35 -25.57 -8.23 -3.42
N THR A 36 -26.63 -8.14 -2.62
CA THR A 36 -26.89 -7.00 -1.73
C THR A 36 -25.81 -6.83 -0.67
N ASN A 37 -25.39 -7.93 -0.02
CA ASN A 37 -24.38 -7.88 1.02
C ASN A 37 -23.01 -7.50 0.43
N VAL A 38 -22.63 -8.10 -0.70
CA VAL A 38 -21.38 -7.77 -1.40
C VAL A 38 -21.33 -6.29 -1.78
N LEU A 39 -22.45 -5.76 -2.33
CA LEU A 39 -22.53 -4.36 -2.71
C LEU A 39 -22.50 -3.41 -1.51
N LEU A 40 -23.03 -3.83 -0.36
CA LEU A 40 -23.06 -3.02 0.86
C LEU A 40 -21.72 -3.00 1.61
N TYR A 41 -20.97 -4.11 1.60
CA TYR A 41 -19.62 -4.17 2.19
C TYR A 41 -18.57 -3.44 1.35
N LEU A 42 -18.76 -3.34 0.03
CA LEU A 42 -17.80 -2.73 -0.88
C LEU A 42 -17.50 -1.24 -0.54
N PRO A 43 -18.48 -0.36 -0.29
CA PRO A 43 -18.24 0.98 0.20
C PRO A 43 -17.48 1.03 1.53
N GLY A 44 -17.74 0.09 2.44
CA GLY A 44 -17.01 -0.01 3.71
C GLY A 44 -15.53 -0.28 3.51
N VAL A 45 -15.21 -1.27 2.68
CA VAL A 45 -13.83 -1.61 2.31
C VAL A 45 -13.15 -0.42 1.63
N VAL A 46 -13.79 0.18 0.62
CA VAL A 46 -13.25 1.35 -0.10
C VAL A 46 -13.04 2.53 0.84
N GLY A 47 -13.98 2.78 1.76
CA GLY A 47 -13.88 3.85 2.75
C GLY A 47 -12.69 3.69 3.70
N ILE A 48 -12.48 2.48 4.22
CA ILE A 48 -11.32 2.16 5.07
C ILE A 48 -10.02 2.39 4.30
N TRP A 49 -9.92 1.89 3.07
CA TRP A 49 -8.73 2.09 2.23
C TRP A 49 -8.49 3.56 1.91
N CYS A 50 -9.53 4.33 1.62
CA CYS A 50 -9.44 5.77 1.42
C CYS A 50 -8.85 6.45 2.66
N PHE A 51 -9.36 6.13 3.85
CA PHE A 51 -8.86 6.67 5.11
C PHE A 51 -7.37 6.32 5.33
N VAL A 52 -6.99 5.06 5.12
CA VAL A 52 -5.59 4.61 5.22
C VAL A 52 -4.67 5.37 4.26
N TYR A 53 -5.13 5.63 3.03
CA TYR A 53 -4.36 6.38 2.04
C TYR A 53 -4.21 7.86 2.41
N LEU A 54 -5.25 8.48 2.99
CA LEU A 54 -5.19 9.85 3.50
C LEU A 54 -4.17 9.97 4.64
N CYS A 55 -4.21 9.05 5.62
CA CYS A 55 -3.22 9.01 6.71
C CYS A 55 -1.80 8.81 6.18
N ASN A 56 -1.61 7.92 5.21
CA ASN A 56 -0.30 7.69 4.59
C ASN A 56 0.21 8.92 3.82
N ALA A 57 -0.66 9.59 3.08
CA ALA A 57 -0.33 10.83 2.38
C ALA A 57 0.06 11.94 3.36
N TRP A 58 -0.65 12.03 4.48
CA TRP A 58 -0.36 13.01 5.52
C TRP A 58 0.99 12.74 6.19
N ALA A 59 1.26 11.48 6.56
CA ALA A 59 2.55 11.08 7.10
C ALA A 59 3.71 11.38 6.14
N PHE A 60 3.53 11.09 4.85
CA PHE A 60 4.52 11.42 3.81
C PHE A 60 4.73 12.93 3.68
N GLN A 61 3.66 13.73 3.71
CA GLN A 61 3.74 15.18 3.65
C GLN A 61 4.51 15.77 4.83
N ILE A 62 4.21 15.33 6.06
CA ILE A 62 4.90 15.78 7.27
C ILE A 62 6.40 15.49 7.13
N LEU A 63 6.76 14.27 6.77
CA LEU A 63 8.14 13.83 6.68
C LEU A 63 8.94 14.60 5.62
N VAL A 64 8.33 14.89 4.46
CA VAL A 64 8.96 15.75 3.44
C VAL A 64 9.10 17.17 3.97
N ASN A 65 8.06 17.75 4.56
CA ASN A 65 8.05 19.15 5.04
C ASN A 65 8.94 19.40 6.26
N THR A 66 9.25 18.39 7.06
CA THR A 66 10.22 18.47 8.16
C THR A 66 11.67 18.47 7.66
N SER A 67 11.92 18.07 6.40
CA SER A 67 13.25 18.14 5.81
C SER A 67 13.65 19.60 5.60
N ASP A 68 14.92 19.95 5.80
CA ASP A 68 15.42 21.33 5.70
C ASP A 68 15.38 21.85 4.23
N HIS A 69 14.30 22.53 3.86
CA HIS A 69 14.10 23.15 2.55
C HIS A 69 12.99 24.21 2.56
N ASP A 70 13.14 25.24 1.72
CA ASP A 70 12.21 26.40 1.65
C ASP A 70 10.86 26.10 0.97
N LYS A 71 10.63 24.86 0.51
CA LYS A 71 9.45 24.49 -0.26
C LYS A 71 8.53 23.61 0.57
N HIS A 72 7.26 23.95 0.66
CA HIS A 72 6.27 23.10 1.33
C HIS A 72 5.51 22.25 0.32
N LEU A 73 5.56 20.93 0.50
CA LEU A 73 4.71 19.99 -0.24
C LEU A 73 3.27 20.11 0.26
N SER A 74 2.35 20.45 -0.66
CA SER A 74 0.91 20.45 -0.40
C SER A 74 0.38 19.04 -0.19
N PHE A 75 -0.65 18.90 0.64
CA PHE A 75 -1.32 17.62 0.90
C PHE A 75 -1.83 16.96 -0.37
N ALA A 76 -2.43 17.74 -1.30
CA ALA A 76 -2.92 17.19 -2.57
C ALA A 76 -1.80 16.57 -3.41
N HIS A 77 -0.62 17.19 -3.39
CA HIS A 77 0.54 16.68 -4.11
C HIS A 77 1.11 15.43 -3.45
N ALA A 78 1.20 15.43 -2.11
CA ALA A 78 1.58 14.25 -1.33
C ALA A 78 0.60 13.08 -1.55
N PHE A 79 -0.70 13.35 -1.57
CA PHE A 79 -1.74 12.36 -1.82
C PHE A 79 -1.61 11.74 -3.22
N LYS A 80 -1.43 12.58 -4.26
CA LYS A 80 -1.16 12.10 -5.62
C LYS A 80 0.07 11.19 -5.65
N LEU A 81 1.19 11.62 -5.07
CA LEU A 81 2.44 10.84 -4.99
C LEU A 81 2.28 9.52 -4.24
N THR A 82 1.51 9.53 -3.16
CA THR A 82 1.24 8.35 -2.35
C THR A 82 0.40 7.34 -3.12
N VAL A 83 -0.75 7.74 -3.66
CA VAL A 83 -1.67 6.88 -4.45
C VAL A 83 -0.95 6.29 -5.65
N SER A 84 -0.32 7.13 -6.47
CA SER A 84 0.40 6.69 -7.67
C SER A 84 1.62 5.82 -7.32
N GLY A 85 2.35 6.14 -6.25
CA GLY A 85 3.46 5.29 -5.78
C GLY A 85 2.99 3.90 -5.37
N PHE A 86 1.88 3.79 -4.63
CA PHE A 86 1.29 2.48 -4.30
C PHE A 86 0.80 1.75 -5.55
N ALA A 87 0.13 2.43 -6.47
CA ALA A 87 -0.30 1.84 -7.74
C ALA A 87 0.89 1.27 -8.55
N PHE A 88 2.01 2.01 -8.61
CA PHE A 88 3.24 1.52 -9.24
C PHE A 88 3.80 0.31 -8.50
N SER A 89 3.86 0.34 -7.16
CA SER A 89 4.30 -0.82 -6.39
C SER A 89 3.43 -2.06 -6.66
N TYR A 90 2.10 -1.94 -6.63
CA TYR A 90 1.20 -3.09 -6.85
C TYR A 90 1.21 -3.63 -8.29
N THR A 91 1.55 -2.81 -9.27
CA THR A 91 1.61 -3.23 -10.68
C THR A 91 2.98 -3.79 -11.08
N THR A 92 4.04 -3.45 -10.34
CA THR A 92 5.39 -3.99 -10.58
C THR A 92 5.67 -5.26 -9.77
N PRO A 93 6.44 -6.22 -10.31
CA PRO A 93 6.93 -7.35 -9.53
C PRO A 93 7.70 -6.88 -8.30
N PHE A 94 7.54 -7.61 -7.21
CA PHE A 94 8.23 -7.36 -5.93
C PHE A 94 7.93 -6.00 -5.29
N GLY A 95 6.90 -5.26 -5.72
CA GLY A 95 6.54 -3.99 -5.07
C GLY A 95 7.51 -2.83 -5.32
N SER A 96 8.46 -2.99 -6.25
CA SER A 96 9.66 -2.14 -6.36
C SER A 96 9.46 -0.81 -7.10
N GLY A 97 8.33 -0.61 -7.79
CA GLY A 97 8.10 0.55 -8.65
C GLY A 97 7.76 1.87 -7.93
N GLY A 98 7.15 1.81 -6.75
CA GLY A 98 6.62 3.00 -6.07
C GLY A 98 7.69 3.95 -5.52
N ALA A 99 8.73 3.41 -4.90
CA ALA A 99 9.84 4.20 -4.35
C ALA A 99 10.60 5.01 -5.42
N PRO A 100 11.11 4.42 -6.54
CA PRO A 100 11.81 5.18 -7.56
C PRO A 100 10.90 6.22 -8.24
N TYR A 101 9.61 5.93 -8.40
CA TYR A 101 8.65 6.92 -8.90
C TYR A 101 8.53 8.14 -7.97
N ARG A 102 8.36 7.93 -6.66
CA ARG A 102 8.28 9.03 -5.69
C ARG A 102 9.56 9.85 -5.66
N VAL A 103 10.73 9.21 -5.71
CA VAL A 103 12.02 9.91 -5.80
C VAL A 103 12.10 10.75 -7.07
N MET A 104 11.74 10.18 -8.23
CA MET A 104 11.80 10.87 -9.52
C MET A 104 10.95 12.15 -9.49
N GLU A 105 9.69 12.05 -9.08
CA GLU A 105 8.78 13.20 -9.06
C GLU A 105 9.16 14.22 -7.98
N LEU A 106 9.54 13.75 -6.79
CA LEU A 106 9.95 14.63 -5.69
C LEU A 106 11.30 15.32 -5.98
N SER A 107 12.22 14.66 -6.69
CA SER A 107 13.53 15.22 -7.04
C SER A 107 13.42 16.47 -7.91
N ARG A 108 12.39 16.55 -8.77
CA ARG A 108 12.08 17.74 -9.57
C ARG A 108 11.61 18.92 -8.71
N TYR A 109 11.10 18.64 -7.52
CA TYR A 109 10.57 19.66 -6.61
C TYR A 109 11.62 20.14 -5.61
N ILE A 110 12.29 19.22 -4.90
CA ILE A 110 13.17 19.51 -3.75
C ILE A 110 14.66 19.16 -3.97
N GLY A 111 15.00 18.61 -5.14
CA GLY A 111 16.34 18.11 -5.45
C GLY A 111 16.54 16.62 -5.15
N THR A 112 17.45 15.99 -5.87
CA THR A 112 17.71 14.53 -5.87
C THR A 112 18.14 13.97 -4.52
N PRO A 113 19.15 14.52 -3.81
CA PRO A 113 19.65 13.93 -2.56
C PRO A 113 18.57 13.89 -1.46
N ARG A 114 17.77 14.96 -1.39
CA ARG A 114 16.69 15.09 -0.40
C ARG A 114 15.52 14.19 -0.75
N ALA A 115 15.11 14.15 -2.01
CA ALA A 115 14.04 13.26 -2.46
C ALA A 115 14.33 11.79 -2.15
N VAL A 116 15.57 11.34 -2.38
CA VAL A 116 16.02 9.98 -2.03
C VAL A 116 15.92 9.78 -0.51
N SER A 117 16.47 10.71 0.28
CA SER A 117 16.46 10.62 1.74
C SER A 117 15.04 10.57 2.32
N SER A 118 14.15 11.49 1.93
CA SER A 118 12.77 11.54 2.43
C SER A 118 11.98 10.30 2.03
N VAL A 119 12.12 9.80 0.79
CA VAL A 119 11.43 8.57 0.37
C VAL A 119 11.96 7.34 1.09
N ALA A 120 13.28 7.25 1.30
CA ALA A 120 13.88 6.17 2.05
C ALA A 120 13.40 6.19 3.51
N LEU A 121 13.44 7.35 4.18
CA LEU A 121 12.99 7.51 5.55
C LEU A 121 11.50 7.18 5.71
N TYR A 122 10.65 7.63 4.78
CA TYR A 122 9.24 7.24 4.75
C TYR A 122 9.07 5.72 4.62
N SER A 123 9.85 5.08 3.74
CA SER A 123 9.76 3.63 3.52
C SER A 123 10.18 2.86 4.77
N MET A 124 11.25 3.29 5.44
CA MET A 124 11.70 2.71 6.70
C MET A 124 10.65 2.87 7.80
N MET A 125 10.08 4.07 7.94
CA MET A 125 9.01 4.34 8.91
C MET A 125 7.78 3.47 8.63
N HIS A 126 7.37 3.35 7.37
CA HIS A 126 6.22 2.56 6.97
C HIS A 126 6.40 1.07 7.31
N VAL A 127 7.56 0.47 7.00
CA VAL A 127 7.86 -0.93 7.33
C VAL A 127 7.96 -1.12 8.85
N PHE A 128 8.63 -0.19 9.53
CA PHE A 128 8.78 -0.23 10.98
C PHE A 128 7.42 -0.15 11.70
N SER A 129 6.50 0.70 11.25
CA SER A 129 5.14 0.75 11.81
C SER A 129 4.39 -0.57 11.65
N HIS A 130 4.56 -1.27 10.52
CA HIS A 130 3.97 -2.60 10.35
C HIS A 130 4.57 -3.59 11.34
N PHE A 131 5.89 -3.59 11.50
CA PHE A 131 6.56 -4.46 12.46
C PHE A 131 6.02 -4.26 13.88
N PHE A 132 5.87 -3.01 14.33
CA PHE A 132 5.30 -2.70 15.64
C PHE A 132 3.83 -3.11 15.75
N LEU A 133 3.02 -2.85 14.73
CA LEU A 133 1.60 -3.22 14.71
C LEU A 133 1.43 -4.74 14.85
N TRP A 134 2.19 -5.53 14.09
CA TRP A 134 2.11 -6.99 14.15
C TRP A 134 2.63 -7.54 15.48
N THR A 135 3.71 -6.95 16.01
CA THR A 135 4.29 -7.37 17.29
C THR A 135 3.33 -7.08 18.45
N THR A 136 2.73 -5.89 18.49
CA THR A 136 1.75 -5.54 19.55
C THR A 136 0.47 -6.36 19.41
N ALA A 137 0.00 -6.63 18.19
CA ALA A 137 -1.13 -7.53 17.96
C ALA A 137 -0.85 -8.95 18.45
N LEU A 138 0.35 -9.48 18.22
CA LEU A 138 0.77 -10.79 18.73
C LEU A 138 0.79 -10.82 20.27
N LEU A 139 1.38 -9.80 20.91
CA LEU A 139 1.40 -9.69 22.37
C LEU A 139 -0.01 -9.57 22.95
N ALA A 140 -0.86 -8.74 22.35
CA ALA A 140 -2.24 -8.58 22.76
C ALA A 140 -3.04 -9.90 22.62
N PHE A 141 -2.83 -10.64 21.53
CA PHE A 141 -3.44 -11.95 21.34
C PHE A 141 -3.04 -12.94 22.43
N VAL A 142 -1.74 -13.01 22.74
CA VAL A 142 -1.19 -13.90 23.79
C VAL A 142 -1.77 -13.56 25.16
N ILE A 143 -1.87 -12.27 25.49
CA ILE A 143 -2.45 -11.81 26.77
C ILE A 143 -3.93 -12.14 26.83
N ALA A 144 -4.69 -11.85 25.77
CA ALA A 144 -6.15 -12.05 25.75
C ALA A 144 -6.55 -13.53 25.78
N HIS A 145 -5.72 -14.43 25.25
CA HIS A 145 -5.98 -15.87 25.17
C HIS A 145 -5.09 -16.68 26.12
N PHE A 146 -4.46 -16.03 27.10
CA PHE A 146 -3.55 -16.69 28.02
C PHE A 146 -4.21 -17.85 28.77
N ASP A 147 -5.45 -17.68 29.22
CA ASP A 147 -6.22 -18.71 29.94
C ASP A 147 -6.59 -19.93 29.08
N VAL A 148 -6.74 -19.74 27.76
CA VAL A 148 -7.00 -20.86 26.83
C VAL A 148 -5.70 -21.59 26.51
N MET A 149 -4.58 -20.85 26.37
CA MET A 149 -3.27 -21.44 26.06
C MET A 149 -2.64 -22.19 27.24
N THR A 150 -2.91 -21.78 28.49
CA THR A 150 -2.39 -22.48 29.68
C THR A 150 -2.92 -23.92 29.81
N THR A 151 -4.12 -24.21 29.31
CA THR A 151 -4.66 -25.58 29.26
C THR A 151 -3.95 -26.51 28.27
N TRP A 152 -3.20 -25.96 27.31
CA TRP A 152 -2.40 -26.71 26.33
C TRP A 152 -0.91 -26.84 26.71
N LEU A 153 -0.46 -26.06 27.69
CA LEU A 153 0.94 -26.00 28.15
C LEU A 153 1.23 -26.92 29.35
N TRP A 154 0.27 -27.78 29.70
CA TRP A 154 0.34 -28.87 30.68
C TRP A 154 -0.06 -30.19 30.01
#